data_AF-Q13G56-F1
#
_entry.id   AF-Q13G56-F1
#
_cell.length_a   1.000
_cell.length_b   1.000
_cell.length_c   1.000
_cell.angle_alpha   90.00
_cell.angle_beta   90.00
_cell.angle_gamma   90.00
#
_symmetry.space_group_name_H-M   'P 1'
#
loop_
_entity.id
_entity.type
_entity.pdbx_description
1 polymer ?
#
loop_
_entity_poly.entity_id
_entity_poly.type
_entity_poly.pdbx_seq_one_letter_code
_entity_poly.pdbx_strand_id
1 'polypeptide(L)'
;MRRFSQLLASTLAFTVFACFGIVLTRATWGVSSIWPANGLIAGLALDGTQTRERDIAIAVAAGGLAANLWLLPDRSAGLIFSLGNVVEVSAMSMSLRFFRAPLLAVPNPQGLYRFLTRAVLLPTLISALVVGVATHIALGWPALIVAASWLFSDALGIAIFLPLGYVCRRASRVLRRALARERLKTRLMRNCRNGFCAHAIVALVSVGSFHHAHWVPLYWVLPSLVLAVLWAGSYAAVTGTFITAAVAVVSTVREPFHSPFGTFARPADAIFDVQGFALACLLTSYLMAAVLADGRRYLAQVSASHHKQTELAERLWAANKELKALALQDALTGLANRRHFVASLDHAMRTAWVDRTAVAVIFIDVDWFKRFNDRYGHERGDAALCAVATALTDALTNELTDAFATDLAQRATVARIGGEEFAIVLPDADEASATQLAGSALARIRALSIAHEGSPHRNVTISVGVALSRGKAEAGASALLARADAAMYRAKREGRDRCVVLAD
;
A
#
# COMPACT_ATOMS: atom_id res chain seq x y z
N MET A 1 -7.54 18.37 39.67
CA MET A 1 -6.28 19.04 39.29
C MET A 1 -6.06 19.13 37.77
N ARG A 2 -6.00 18.02 37.00
CA ARG A 2 -5.74 18.07 35.53
C ARG A 2 -6.74 18.88 34.70
N ARG A 3 -8.03 18.89 35.06
CA ARG A 3 -9.05 19.68 34.35
C ARG A 3 -8.90 21.18 34.58
N PHE A 4 -8.65 21.58 35.83
CA PHE A 4 -8.45 22.97 36.19
C PHE A 4 -7.20 23.55 35.53
N SER A 5 -6.09 22.79 35.50
CA SER A 5 -4.87 23.22 34.81
C SER A 5 -5.04 23.35 33.29
N GLN A 6 -5.83 22.47 32.66
CA GLN A 6 -6.16 22.59 31.23
C GLN A 6 -7.04 23.80 30.94
N LEU A 7 -8.05 24.06 31.77
CA LEU A 7 -8.89 25.24 31.65
C LEU A 7 -8.06 26.51 31.79
N LEU A 8 -7.23 26.60 32.84
CA LEU A 8 -6.35 27.75 33.08
C LEU A 8 -5.38 27.98 31.92
N ALA A 9 -4.75 26.92 31.41
CA ALA A 9 -3.85 27.03 30.26
C ALA A 9 -4.59 27.49 28.99
N SER A 10 -5.83 27.04 28.79
CA SER A 10 -6.68 27.44 27.68
C SER A 10 -7.09 28.91 27.77
N THR A 11 -7.49 29.36 28.97
CA THR A 11 -7.81 30.76 29.25
C THR A 11 -6.59 31.64 29.02
N LEU A 12 -5.44 31.29 29.59
CA LEU A 12 -4.20 32.06 29.44
C LEU A 12 -3.77 32.14 27.97
N ALA A 13 -3.80 31.02 27.25
CA ALA A 13 -3.49 31.01 25.82
C ALA A 13 -4.44 31.94 25.06
N PHE A 14 -5.76 31.82 25.29
CA PHE A 14 -6.74 32.69 24.66
C PHE A 14 -6.47 34.17 24.96
N THR A 15 -6.26 34.53 26.23
CA THR A 15 -5.96 35.91 26.64
C THR A 15 -4.73 36.45 25.92
N VAL A 16 -3.64 35.69 25.83
CA VAL A 16 -2.42 36.13 25.15
C VAL A 16 -2.66 36.42 23.68
N PHE A 17 -3.35 35.52 22.97
CA PHE A 17 -3.65 35.71 21.54
C PHE A 17 -4.69 36.80 21.29
N ALA A 18 -5.66 36.97 22.19
CA ALA A 18 -6.62 38.08 22.13
C ALA A 18 -5.91 39.42 22.38
N CYS A 19 -5.04 39.51 23.38
CA CYS A 19 -4.23 40.70 23.63
C CYS A 19 -3.35 41.03 22.42
N PHE A 20 -2.71 40.02 21.82
CA PHE A 20 -1.92 40.19 20.61
C PHE A 20 -2.78 40.74 19.46
N GLY A 21 -3.95 40.15 19.20
CA GLY A 21 -4.89 40.63 18.19
C GLY A 21 -5.33 42.09 18.43
N ILE A 22 -5.66 42.45 19.68
CA ILE A 22 -6.09 43.81 20.03
C ILE A 22 -4.95 44.81 19.88
N VAL A 23 -3.73 44.48 20.32
CA VAL A 23 -2.56 45.37 20.16
C VAL A 23 -2.31 45.66 18.68
N LEU A 24 -2.48 44.65 17.81
CA LEU A 24 -2.35 44.83 16.37
C LEU A 24 -3.49 45.70 15.79
N THR A 25 -4.71 45.63 16.33
CA THR A 25 -5.84 46.49 15.90
C THR A 25 -5.76 47.94 16.36
N ARG A 26 -4.97 48.25 17.40
CA ARG A 26 -4.84 49.62 17.91
C ARG A 26 -4.18 50.56 16.91
N ALA A 27 -3.36 50.03 16.00
CA ALA A 27 -2.75 50.80 14.92
C ALA A 27 -3.72 51.13 13.77
N THR A 28 -4.95 50.57 13.79
CA THR A 28 -5.85 50.53 12.63
C THR A 28 -7.29 50.93 12.99
N TRP A 29 -7.46 51.75 14.03
CA TRP A 29 -8.78 52.25 14.49
C TRP A 29 -9.76 51.14 14.91
N GLY A 30 -9.25 49.98 15.34
CA GLY A 30 -10.07 48.86 15.84
C GLY A 30 -10.42 47.78 14.80
N VAL A 31 -9.94 47.90 13.56
CA VAL A 31 -10.13 46.87 12.52
C VAL A 31 -8.99 45.85 12.59
N SER A 32 -9.30 44.59 12.93
CA SER A 32 -8.30 43.52 12.94
C SER A 32 -8.04 42.97 11.55
N SER A 33 -6.79 42.91 11.10
CA SER A 33 -6.44 42.28 9.84
C SER A 33 -6.78 40.78 9.85
N ILE A 34 -6.43 40.08 10.93
CA ILE A 34 -6.67 38.64 11.15
C ILE A 34 -6.84 38.39 12.65
N TRP A 35 -7.92 37.72 13.08
CA TRP A 35 -8.16 37.40 14.49
C TRP A 35 -7.73 35.96 14.89
N PRO A 36 -6.62 35.75 15.61
CA PRO A 36 -6.04 34.42 15.78
C PRO A 36 -6.67 33.56 16.90
N ALA A 37 -7.32 34.19 17.88
CA ALA A 37 -7.59 33.58 19.19
C ALA A 37 -8.60 32.42 19.12
N ASN A 38 -9.73 32.62 18.41
CA ASN A 38 -10.80 31.62 18.29
C ASN A 38 -10.35 30.39 17.49
N GLY A 39 -9.63 30.60 16.39
CA GLY A 39 -9.08 29.52 15.58
C GLY A 39 -8.12 28.64 16.37
N LEU A 40 -7.13 29.24 17.02
CA LEU A 40 -6.11 28.49 17.73
C LEU A 40 -6.68 27.65 18.88
N ILE A 41 -7.59 28.23 19.69
CA ILE A 41 -8.15 27.51 20.84
C ILE A 41 -9.02 26.34 20.39
N ALA A 42 -9.79 26.51 19.31
CA ALA A 42 -10.57 25.43 18.71
C ALA A 42 -9.67 24.34 18.12
N GLY A 43 -8.58 24.71 17.45
CA GLY A 43 -7.57 23.79 16.92
C GLY A 43 -6.92 22.93 18.00
N LEU A 44 -6.55 23.55 19.13
CA LEU A 44 -5.98 22.85 20.29
C LEU A 44 -6.98 21.91 20.98
N ALA A 45 -8.28 22.11 20.78
CA ALA A 45 -9.34 21.29 21.35
C ALA A 45 -9.77 20.10 20.45
N LEU A 46 -9.50 20.15 19.14
CA LEU A 46 -10.01 19.22 18.10
C LEU A 46 -9.51 17.76 18.15
N ASP A 47 -8.88 17.31 19.22
CA ASP A 47 -8.25 15.98 19.30
C ASP A 47 -8.60 15.21 20.60
N GLY A 48 -9.90 15.12 20.87
CA GLY A 48 -10.59 13.98 21.52
C GLY A 48 -10.27 13.66 22.99
N THR A 49 -9.41 14.42 23.67
CA THR A 49 -9.04 14.11 25.05
C THR A 49 -9.25 15.30 25.97
N GLN A 50 -10.37 15.23 26.71
CA GLN A 50 -10.70 15.92 27.98
C GLN A 50 -11.31 17.33 27.97
N THR A 51 -11.14 18.17 26.95
CA THR A 51 -11.70 19.54 27.02
C THR A 51 -13.16 19.54 26.58
N ARG A 52 -14.09 19.79 27.51
CA ARG A 52 -15.52 19.92 27.20
C ARG A 52 -15.77 21.28 26.54
N GLU A 53 -16.75 21.37 25.65
CA GLU A 53 -17.13 22.63 24.99
C GLU A 53 -17.40 23.76 25.99
N ARG A 54 -18.05 23.42 27.11
CA ARG A 54 -18.27 24.34 28.23
C ARG A 54 -16.97 24.92 28.76
N ASP A 55 -15.92 24.11 28.87
CA ASP A 55 -14.62 24.56 29.38
C ASP A 55 -13.94 25.50 28.37
N ILE A 56 -14.12 25.27 27.05
CA ILE A 56 -13.62 26.17 26.00
C ILE A 56 -14.39 27.50 26.02
N ALA A 57 -15.73 27.44 26.08
CA ALA A 57 -16.56 28.65 26.15
C ALA A 57 -16.25 29.48 27.40
N ILE A 58 -16.01 28.84 28.55
CA ILE A 58 -15.56 29.52 29.77
C ILE A 58 -14.18 30.15 29.58
N ALA A 59 -13.24 29.43 28.96
CA ALA A 59 -11.90 29.97 28.69
C ALA A 59 -11.93 31.19 27.77
N VAL A 60 -12.73 31.13 26.70
CA VAL A 60 -12.95 32.22 25.75
C VAL A 60 -13.64 33.40 26.42
N ALA A 61 -14.68 33.16 27.24
CA ALA A 61 -15.38 34.20 27.97
C ALA A 61 -14.45 34.91 28.96
N ALA A 62 -13.77 34.16 29.83
CA ALA A 62 -12.88 34.72 30.84
C ALA A 62 -11.66 35.41 30.21
N GLY A 63 -11.04 34.78 29.22
CA GLY A 63 -9.86 35.32 28.55
C GLY A 63 -10.19 36.52 27.67
N GLY A 64 -11.33 36.48 26.97
CA GLY A 64 -11.85 37.57 26.15
C GLY A 64 -12.20 38.79 26.99
N LEU A 65 -12.94 38.60 28.10
CA LEU A 65 -13.25 39.70 29.02
C LEU A 65 -11.97 40.33 29.58
N ALA A 66 -11.00 39.52 30.01
CA ALA A 66 -9.74 40.02 30.53
C ALA A 66 -8.97 40.85 29.50
N ALA A 67 -8.83 40.35 28.27
CA ALA A 67 -8.11 41.05 27.20
C ALA A 67 -8.83 42.32 26.73
N ASN A 68 -10.13 42.21 26.45
CA ASN A 68 -10.95 43.29 25.91
C ASN A 68 -11.15 44.42 26.91
N LEU A 69 -11.44 44.13 28.18
CA LEU A 69 -11.63 45.18 29.19
C LEU A 69 -10.30 45.85 29.60
N TRP A 70 -9.17 45.16 29.45
CA TRP A 70 -7.86 45.75 29.69
C TRP A 70 -7.44 46.67 28.55
N LEU A 71 -7.64 46.23 27.29
CA LEU A 71 -7.02 46.88 26.14
C LEU A 71 -7.97 47.75 25.31
N LEU A 72 -9.28 47.64 25.46
CA LEU A 72 -10.21 48.52 24.75
C LEU A 72 -10.59 49.72 25.62
N PRO A 73 -10.62 50.93 25.05
CA PRO A 73 -11.01 52.13 25.77
C PRO A 73 -12.51 52.11 26.14
N ASP A 74 -13.35 51.54 25.29
CA ASP A 74 -14.78 51.38 25.53
C ASP A 74 -15.10 50.01 26.16
N ARG A 75 -15.59 50.04 27.41
CA ARG A 75 -15.95 48.84 28.17
C ARG A 75 -17.16 48.11 27.58
N SER A 76 -18.12 48.84 27.02
CA SER A 76 -19.31 48.27 26.37
C SER A 76 -18.92 47.51 25.11
N ALA A 77 -18.02 48.08 24.30
CA ALA A 77 -17.42 47.38 23.17
C ALA A 77 -16.69 46.10 23.61
N GLY A 78 -15.92 46.18 24.70
CA GLY A 78 -15.20 45.03 25.23
C GLY A 78 -16.11 43.88 25.71
N LEU A 79 -17.26 44.20 26.30
CA LEU A 79 -18.29 43.20 26.66
C LEU A 79 -18.91 42.55 25.42
N ILE A 80 -19.29 43.37 24.42
CA ILE A 80 -19.92 42.90 23.18
C ILE A 80 -18.98 41.98 22.39
N PHE A 81 -17.70 42.36 22.24
CA PHE A 81 -16.73 41.53 21.53
C PHE A 81 -16.42 40.23 22.28
N SER A 82 -16.37 40.26 23.61
CA SER A 82 -16.21 39.04 24.41
C SER A 82 -17.39 38.09 24.21
N LEU A 83 -18.62 38.61 24.15
CA LEU A 83 -19.81 37.82 23.83
C LEU A 83 -19.74 37.23 22.41
N GLY A 84 -19.34 38.03 21.42
CA GLY A 84 -19.15 37.60 20.04
C GLY A 84 -18.20 36.39 19.92
N ASN A 85 -17.04 36.46 20.58
CA ASN A 85 -16.08 35.36 20.62
C ASN A 85 -16.66 34.08 21.24
N VAL A 86 -17.45 34.21 22.31
CA VAL A 86 -18.11 33.05 22.95
C VAL A 86 -19.16 32.43 22.04
N VAL A 87 -19.99 33.26 21.38
CA VAL A 87 -21.00 32.82 20.41
C VAL A 87 -20.32 32.07 19.27
N GLU A 88 -19.24 32.60 18.72
CA GLU A 88 -18.50 32.00 17.61
C GLU A 88 -17.95 30.63 17.96
N VAL A 89 -17.19 30.51 19.05
CA VAL A 89 -16.58 29.25 19.44
C VAL A 89 -17.64 28.22 19.84
N SER A 90 -18.76 28.64 20.42
CA SER A 90 -19.89 27.77 20.74
C SER A 90 -20.59 27.25 19.49
N ALA A 91 -20.90 28.14 18.53
CA ALA A 91 -21.51 27.78 17.25
C ALA A 91 -20.60 26.85 16.43
N MET A 92 -19.29 27.10 16.44
CA MET A 92 -18.29 26.22 15.86
C MET A 92 -18.31 24.86 16.54
N SER A 93 -18.24 24.79 17.87
CA SER A 93 -18.29 23.52 18.62
C SER A 93 -19.53 22.67 18.29
N MET A 94 -20.71 23.31 18.29
CA MET A 94 -21.96 22.67 17.91
C MET A 94 -21.90 22.12 16.48
N SER A 95 -21.43 22.93 15.52
CA SER A 95 -21.29 22.53 14.12
C SER A 95 -20.33 21.35 13.92
N LEU A 96 -19.26 21.27 14.73
CA LEU A 96 -18.28 20.19 14.70
C LEU A 96 -18.83 18.88 15.31
N ARG A 97 -19.71 18.96 16.32
CA ARG A 97 -20.32 17.79 16.98
C ARG A 97 -21.25 16.97 16.11
N PHE A 98 -22.07 17.64 15.28
CA PHE A 98 -23.06 16.96 14.45
C PHE A 98 -22.42 16.06 13.38
N PHE A 99 -21.12 16.22 13.10
CA PHE A 99 -20.44 15.52 12.02
C PHE A 99 -19.13 14.92 12.53
N ARG A 100 -19.18 13.65 12.97
CA ARG A 100 -18.07 12.82 13.52
C ARG A 100 -16.85 12.61 12.59
N ALA A 101 -16.60 13.47 11.62
CA ALA A 101 -15.45 13.38 10.72
C ALA A 101 -14.25 14.14 11.32
N PRO A 102 -13.03 13.59 11.27
CA PRO A 102 -11.84 14.35 11.64
C PRO A 102 -11.60 15.46 10.60
N LEU A 103 -12.02 16.70 10.91
CA LEU A 103 -11.98 17.85 10.00
C LEU A 103 -10.60 18.14 9.40
N LEU A 104 -9.53 17.65 10.02
CA LEU A 104 -8.15 17.88 9.62
C LEU A 104 -7.37 16.60 9.32
N ALA A 105 -8.01 15.43 9.35
CA ALA A 105 -7.34 14.20 8.94
C ALA A 105 -7.40 14.08 7.42
N VAL A 106 -6.37 14.65 6.80
CA VAL A 106 -5.98 14.50 5.40
C VAL A 106 -6.96 15.17 4.43
N PRO A 107 -6.55 16.24 3.73
CA PRO A 107 -7.42 17.05 2.90
C PRO A 107 -8.01 16.21 1.76
N ASN A 108 -9.25 15.75 1.92
CA ASN A 108 -10.12 15.42 0.80
C ASN A 108 -11.00 16.64 0.48
N PRO A 109 -11.49 16.80 -0.76
CA PRO A 109 -12.33 17.93 -1.14
C PRO A 109 -13.56 18.09 -0.23
N GLN A 110 -14.18 16.98 0.18
CA GLN A 110 -15.33 16.99 1.09
C GLN A 110 -14.98 17.49 2.50
N GLY A 111 -13.79 17.19 3.00
CA GLY A 111 -13.28 17.64 4.29
C GLY A 111 -12.98 19.12 4.28
N LEU A 112 -12.36 19.63 3.20
CA LEU A 112 -12.15 21.07 2.98
C LEU A 112 -13.48 21.82 2.93
N TYR A 113 -14.45 21.32 2.15
CA TYR A 113 -15.77 21.92 2.07
C TYR A 113 -16.44 22.01 3.45
N ARG A 114 -16.43 20.92 4.21
CA ARG A 114 -17.01 20.89 5.58
C ARG A 114 -16.28 21.83 6.52
N PHE A 115 -14.95 21.93 6.42
CA PHE A 115 -14.15 22.84 7.22
C PHE A 115 -14.52 24.29 6.93
N LEU A 116 -14.46 24.72 5.66
CA LEU A 116 -14.79 26.09 5.28
C LEU A 116 -16.23 26.46 5.62
N THR A 117 -17.19 25.60 5.32
CA THR A 117 -18.61 25.94 5.55
C THR A 117 -19.02 25.87 7.02
N ARG A 118 -18.57 24.85 7.76
CA ARG A 118 -19.11 24.55 9.10
C ARG A 118 -18.22 24.97 10.26
N ALA A 119 -16.91 25.03 10.06
CA ALA A 119 -15.99 25.47 11.10
C ALA A 119 -15.63 26.95 10.95
N VAL A 120 -15.60 27.45 9.71
CA VAL A 120 -15.21 28.84 9.42
C VAL A 120 -16.43 29.73 9.19
N LEU A 121 -17.13 29.58 8.06
CA LEU A 121 -18.13 30.56 7.60
C LEU A 121 -19.41 30.60 8.47
N LEU A 122 -19.98 29.45 8.83
CA LEU A 122 -21.23 29.42 9.59
C LEU A 122 -21.10 30.06 11.00
N PRO A 123 -20.08 29.71 11.82
CA PRO A 123 -19.91 30.32 13.13
C PRO A 123 -19.62 31.82 13.08
N THR A 124 -18.80 32.26 12.13
CA THR A 124 -18.41 33.67 11.99
C THR A 124 -19.54 34.52 11.44
N LEU A 125 -20.40 33.97 10.58
CA LEU A 125 -21.61 34.68 10.14
C LEU A 125 -22.56 34.93 11.31
N ILE A 126 -22.76 33.93 12.18
CA ILE A 126 -23.61 34.07 13.37
C ILE A 126 -23.05 35.10 14.34
N SER A 127 -21.75 35.02 14.67
CA SER A 127 -21.10 35.97 15.58
C SER A 127 -21.06 37.39 15.00
N ALA A 128 -20.78 37.55 13.71
CA ALA A 128 -20.78 38.84 13.02
C ALA A 128 -22.14 39.54 13.08
N LEU A 129 -23.23 38.80 12.87
CA LEU A 129 -24.58 39.35 13.00
C LEU A 129 -24.87 39.81 14.43
N VAL A 130 -24.52 38.98 15.43
CA VAL A 130 -24.72 39.32 16.85
C VAL A 130 -23.92 40.58 17.23
N VAL A 131 -22.64 40.64 16.87
CA VAL A 131 -21.77 41.77 17.19
C VAL A 131 -22.19 43.03 16.43
N GLY A 132 -22.53 42.91 15.15
CA GLY A 132 -22.98 44.06 14.34
C GLY A 132 -24.26 44.69 14.89
N VAL A 133 -25.25 43.87 15.27
CA VAL A 133 -26.49 44.36 15.89
C VAL A 133 -26.23 44.93 17.28
N ALA A 134 -25.45 44.25 18.11
CA ALA A 134 -25.18 44.70 19.49
C ALA A 134 -24.41 46.01 19.53
N THR A 135 -23.40 46.19 18.67
CA THR A 135 -22.64 47.45 18.57
C THR A 135 -23.49 48.58 17.98
N HIS A 136 -24.39 48.29 17.03
CA HIS A 136 -25.30 49.30 16.51
C HIS A 136 -26.26 49.82 17.60
N ILE A 137 -26.87 48.91 18.36
CA ILE A 137 -27.81 49.28 19.43
C ILE A 137 -27.10 49.99 20.58
N ALA A 138 -25.94 49.47 21.02
CA ALA A 138 -25.28 49.98 22.23
C ALA A 138 -24.37 51.18 21.98
N LEU A 139 -23.76 51.28 20.80
CA LEU A 139 -22.69 52.25 20.49
C LEU A 139 -23.01 53.14 19.27
N GLY A 140 -24.11 52.89 18.56
CA GLY A 140 -24.49 53.65 17.36
C GLY A 140 -23.63 53.36 16.13
N TRP A 141 -22.80 52.31 16.14
CA TRP A 141 -21.89 52.01 15.03
C TRP A 141 -22.64 51.44 13.81
N PRO A 142 -22.10 51.58 12.58
CA PRO A 142 -22.74 51.01 11.40
C PRO A 142 -22.71 49.47 11.42
N ALA A 143 -23.87 48.84 11.64
CA ALA A 143 -23.99 47.40 11.83
C ALA A 143 -23.33 46.57 10.72
N LEU A 144 -23.55 46.94 9.46
CA LEU A 144 -23.05 46.21 8.30
C LEU A 144 -21.52 46.26 8.19
N ILE A 145 -20.91 47.41 8.48
CA ILE A 145 -19.45 47.59 8.40
C ILE A 145 -18.77 46.78 9.50
N VAL A 146 -19.30 46.85 10.73
CA VAL A 146 -18.79 46.06 11.86
C VAL A 146 -18.95 44.56 11.60
N ALA A 147 -20.13 44.13 11.15
CA ALA A 147 -20.37 42.72 10.83
C ALA A 147 -19.46 42.21 9.71
N ALA A 148 -19.26 42.99 8.63
CA ALA A 148 -18.36 42.61 7.55
C ALA A 148 -16.91 42.50 8.03
N SER A 149 -16.42 43.49 8.79
CA SER A 149 -15.07 43.46 9.37
C SER A 149 -14.87 42.27 10.30
N TRP A 150 -15.85 41.97 11.16
CA TRP A 150 -15.82 40.81 12.05
C TRP A 150 -15.77 39.50 11.26
N LEU A 151 -16.68 39.36 10.28
CA LEU A 151 -16.78 38.16 9.46
C LEU A 151 -15.45 37.82 8.77
N PHE A 152 -14.83 38.77 8.07
CA PHE A 152 -13.62 38.49 7.31
C PHE A 152 -12.40 38.23 8.20
N SER A 153 -12.24 39.01 9.28
CA SER A 153 -11.09 38.87 10.18
C SER A 153 -11.10 37.55 10.94
N ASP A 154 -12.26 37.19 11.51
CA ASP A 154 -12.43 35.97 12.28
C ASP A 154 -12.49 34.73 11.37
N ALA A 155 -13.11 34.81 10.19
CA ALA A 155 -13.11 33.70 9.24
C ALA A 155 -11.68 33.34 8.79
N LEU A 156 -10.88 34.33 8.41
CA LEU A 156 -9.50 34.12 8.00
C LEU A 156 -8.64 33.63 9.18
N GLY A 157 -8.88 34.20 10.36
CA GLY A 157 -8.29 33.78 11.62
C GLY A 157 -8.54 32.31 11.94
N ILE A 158 -9.78 31.85 11.90
CA ILE A 158 -10.12 30.44 12.10
C ILE A 158 -9.50 29.58 11.00
N ALA A 159 -9.61 29.99 9.73
CA ALA A 159 -9.12 29.22 8.60
C ALA A 159 -7.60 28.94 8.67
N ILE A 160 -6.82 29.86 9.22
CA ILE A 160 -5.36 29.74 9.36
C ILE A 160 -4.97 29.07 10.70
N PHE A 161 -5.54 29.55 11.81
CA PHE A 161 -5.05 29.18 13.16
C PHE A 161 -5.66 27.88 13.70
N LEU A 162 -6.85 27.48 13.26
CA LEU A 162 -7.45 26.22 13.66
C LEU A 162 -6.64 25.01 13.16
N PRO A 163 -6.27 24.91 11.87
CA PRO A 163 -5.38 23.86 11.40
C PRO A 163 -4.01 23.90 12.10
N LEU A 164 -3.48 25.09 12.39
CA LEU A 164 -2.20 25.26 13.09
C LEU A 164 -2.26 24.69 14.51
N GLY A 165 -3.28 25.04 15.29
CA GLY A 165 -3.47 24.52 16.65
C GLY A 165 -3.56 23.00 16.68
N TYR A 166 -4.25 22.41 15.71
CA TYR A 166 -4.34 20.96 15.56
C TYR A 166 -2.99 20.31 15.22
N VAL A 167 -2.24 20.89 14.26
CA VAL A 167 -0.91 20.41 13.87
C VAL A 167 0.06 20.47 15.06
N CYS A 168 0.09 21.57 15.80
CA CYS A 168 0.93 21.74 16.99
C CYS A 168 0.64 20.67 18.06
N ARG A 169 -0.64 20.41 18.33
CA ARG A 169 -1.06 19.37 19.28
C ARG A 169 -0.64 17.98 18.82
N ARG A 170 -0.83 17.64 17.55
CA ARG A 170 -0.44 16.34 16.99
C ARG A 170 1.08 16.17 16.98
N ALA A 171 1.83 17.19 16.58
CA ALA A 171 3.28 17.22 16.59
C ALA A 171 3.84 16.94 17.98
N SER A 172 3.27 17.54 19.04
CA SER A 172 3.69 17.27 20.43
C SER A 172 3.56 15.80 20.83
N ARG A 173 2.52 15.10 20.34
CA ARG A 173 2.30 13.67 20.61
C ARG A 173 3.28 12.80 19.83
N VAL A 174 3.52 13.13 18.56
CA VAL A 174 4.47 12.42 17.70
C VAL A 174 5.89 12.57 18.24
N LEU A 175 6.29 13.77 18.65
CA LEU A 175 7.60 14.04 19.24
C LEU A 175 7.81 13.21 20.52
N ARG A 176 6.82 13.18 21.43
CA ARG A 176 6.85 12.32 22.63
C ARG A 176 7.06 10.83 22.30
N ARG A 177 6.43 10.33 21.23
CA ARG A 177 6.59 8.93 20.79
C ARG A 177 7.91 8.67 20.06
N ALA A 178 8.41 9.66 19.31
CA ALA A 178 9.65 9.55 18.55
C ALA A 178 10.89 9.55 19.45
N LEU A 179 10.86 10.33 20.52
CA LEU A 179 11.89 10.31 21.57
C LEU A 179 12.03 8.93 22.24
N ALA A 180 11.04 8.05 22.10
CA ALA A 180 11.07 6.69 22.64
C ALA A 180 11.51 5.61 21.63
N ARG A 181 11.75 5.93 20.34
CA ARG A 181 12.09 4.92 19.29
C ARG A 181 13.09 5.46 18.26
N GLU A 182 14.27 4.84 18.18
CA GLU A 182 15.39 5.34 17.34
C GLU A 182 15.07 5.39 15.83
N ARG A 183 14.38 4.38 15.28
CA ARG A 183 13.96 4.39 13.86
C ARG A 183 13.00 5.55 13.54
N LEU A 184 12.18 5.97 14.51
CA LEU A 184 11.22 7.06 14.33
C LEU A 184 11.93 8.43 14.39
N LYS A 185 12.99 8.52 15.19
CA LYS A 185 13.84 9.71 15.35
C LYS A 185 14.56 10.08 14.06
N THR A 186 15.19 9.14 13.36
CA THR A 186 15.89 9.41 12.09
C THR A 186 14.95 9.91 11.00
N ARG A 187 13.76 9.30 10.89
CA ARG A 187 12.71 9.73 9.94
C ARG A 187 12.17 11.11 10.28
N LEU A 188 11.99 11.40 11.58
CA LEU A 188 11.56 12.71 12.06
C LEU A 188 12.61 13.79 11.73
N MET A 189 13.89 13.54 12.00
CA MET A 189 14.97 14.50 11.73
C MET A 189 15.08 14.86 10.25
N ARG A 190 14.97 13.89 9.34
CA ARG A 190 14.97 14.16 7.88
C ARG A 190 13.79 15.04 7.46
N ASN A 191 12.59 14.76 7.97
CA ASN A 191 11.40 15.57 7.68
C ASN A 191 11.49 16.97 8.28
N CYS A 192 12.06 17.11 9.48
CA CYS A 192 12.29 18.42 10.11
C CYS A 192 13.28 19.26 9.31
N ARG A 193 14.35 18.66 8.77
CA ARG A 193 15.34 19.39 7.95
C ARG A 193 14.71 19.95 6.67
N ASN A 194 14.00 19.13 5.90
CA ASN A 194 13.33 19.57 4.67
C ASN A 194 12.23 20.59 4.97
N GLY A 195 11.51 20.40 6.09
CA GLY A 195 10.56 21.38 6.61
C GLY A 195 11.23 22.71 6.91
N PHE A 196 12.34 22.73 7.65
CA PHE A 196 13.02 23.96 8.03
C PHE A 196 13.44 24.79 6.81
N CYS A 197 14.09 24.16 5.82
CA CYS A 197 14.50 24.86 4.59
C CYS A 197 13.30 25.45 3.84
N ALA A 198 12.21 24.70 3.70
CA ALA A 198 10.99 25.18 3.05
C ALA A 198 10.38 26.40 3.76
N HIS A 199 10.31 26.39 5.10
CA HIS A 199 9.75 27.50 5.86
C HIS A 199 10.67 28.72 5.89
N ALA A 200 11.99 28.54 5.88
CA ALA A 200 12.95 29.64 5.78
C ALA A 200 12.80 30.39 4.45
N ILE A 201 12.58 29.67 3.34
CA ILE A 201 12.29 30.27 2.03
C ILE A 201 10.98 31.04 2.06
N VAL A 202 9.90 30.44 2.57
CA VAL A 202 8.59 31.12 2.69
C VAL A 202 8.71 32.40 3.53
N ALA A 203 9.42 32.35 4.65
CA ALA A 203 9.64 33.51 5.50
C ALA A 203 10.44 34.61 4.78
N LEU A 204 11.56 34.26 4.14
CA LEU A 204 12.42 35.21 3.44
C LEU A 204 11.69 35.86 2.26
N VAL A 205 10.96 35.07 1.47
CA VAL A 205 10.16 35.57 0.35
C VAL A 205 9.02 36.45 0.84
N SER A 206 8.33 36.07 1.92
CA SER A 206 7.27 36.90 2.52
C SER A 206 7.83 38.24 3.00
N VAL A 207 8.90 38.24 3.80
CA VAL A 207 9.53 39.47 4.33
C VAL A 207 10.02 40.35 3.18
N GLY A 208 10.69 39.77 2.18
CA GLY A 208 11.17 40.49 1.00
C GLY A 208 10.02 41.13 0.20
N SER A 209 8.91 40.40 0.01
CA SER A 209 7.74 40.88 -0.75
C SER A 209 7.05 42.05 -0.07
N PHE A 210 6.87 42.00 1.25
CA PHE A 210 6.24 43.09 1.99
C PHE A 210 7.16 44.32 2.16
N HIS A 211 8.49 44.13 2.29
CA HIS A 211 9.44 45.26 2.39
C HIS A 211 9.74 45.94 1.05
N HIS A 212 9.56 45.25 -0.09
CA HIS A 212 9.79 45.80 -1.43
C HIS A 212 8.48 45.98 -2.21
N ALA A 213 7.40 46.39 -1.53
CA ALA A 213 6.04 46.53 -2.09
C ALA A 213 5.94 47.48 -3.33
N HIS A 214 7.02 48.20 -3.68
CA HIS A 214 7.11 49.05 -4.87
C HIS A 214 7.57 48.31 -6.14
N TRP A 215 8.05 47.06 -6.02
CA TRP A 215 8.53 46.25 -7.15
C TRP A 215 7.68 44.98 -7.31
N VAL A 216 7.88 44.26 -8.41
CA VAL A 216 7.05 43.11 -8.85
C VAL A 216 7.24 41.78 -8.08
N PRO A 217 8.08 41.57 -7.02
CA PRO A 217 8.21 40.23 -6.46
C PRO A 217 6.99 39.74 -5.64
N LEU A 218 5.91 40.53 -5.60
CA LEU A 218 4.64 40.27 -4.91
C LEU A 218 4.05 38.87 -5.18
N TYR A 219 4.26 38.31 -6.37
CA TYR A 219 3.74 36.99 -6.73
C TYR A 219 4.57 35.81 -6.20
N TRP A 220 5.79 36.00 -5.69
CA TRP A 220 6.67 34.89 -5.31
C TRP A 220 6.24 34.14 -4.05
N VAL A 221 5.38 34.75 -3.22
CA VAL A 221 4.87 34.10 -2.01
C VAL A 221 4.05 32.86 -2.37
N LEU A 222 3.20 32.90 -3.41
CA LEU A 222 2.38 31.76 -3.81
C LEU A 222 3.22 30.56 -4.31
N PRO A 223 4.17 30.72 -5.25
CA PRO A 223 5.12 29.67 -5.61
C PRO A 223 5.94 29.16 -4.41
N SER A 224 6.36 30.03 -3.49
CA SER A 224 7.11 29.60 -2.31
C SER A 224 6.30 28.68 -1.40
N LEU A 225 4.99 28.95 -1.25
CA LEU A 225 4.06 28.09 -0.51
C LEU A 225 3.85 26.76 -1.25
N VAL A 226 3.67 26.79 -2.57
CA VAL A 226 3.53 25.56 -3.37
C VAL A 226 4.78 24.68 -3.24
N LEU A 227 5.97 25.25 -3.38
CA LEU A 227 7.24 24.54 -3.21
C LEU A 227 7.38 23.96 -1.80
N ALA A 228 7.02 24.73 -0.78
CA ALA A 228 7.03 24.24 0.59
C ALA A 228 6.11 23.02 0.79
N VAL A 229 4.92 23.05 0.19
CA VAL A 229 3.97 21.93 0.23
C VAL A 229 4.47 20.72 -0.53
N LEU A 230 5.12 20.91 -1.69
CA LEU A 230 5.74 19.82 -2.45
C LEU A 230 6.88 19.16 -1.67
N TRP A 231 7.73 19.94 -1.00
CA TRP A 231 8.92 19.44 -0.31
C TRP A 231 8.65 18.86 1.07
N ALA A 232 7.76 19.49 1.84
CA ALA A 232 7.50 19.15 3.24
C ALA A 232 6.06 18.63 3.49
N GLY A 233 5.24 18.55 2.45
CA GLY A 233 3.89 17.96 2.48
C GLY A 233 2.82 18.90 3.05
N SER A 234 1.67 18.32 3.37
CA SER A 234 0.47 19.06 3.82
C SER A 234 0.68 19.88 5.10
N TYR A 235 1.65 19.54 5.95
CA TYR A 235 1.98 20.33 7.13
C TYR A 235 2.53 21.71 6.74
N ALA A 236 3.34 21.77 5.69
CA ALA A 236 3.92 23.02 5.21
C ALA A 236 2.89 23.97 4.62
N ALA A 237 1.72 23.49 4.17
CA ALA A 237 0.62 24.37 3.77
C ALA A 237 0.14 25.19 4.97
N VAL A 238 -0.09 24.52 6.11
CA VAL A 238 -0.58 25.16 7.33
C VAL A 238 0.46 26.10 7.92
N THR A 239 1.68 25.61 8.12
CA THR A 239 2.74 26.40 8.78
C THR A 239 3.32 27.47 7.86
N GLY A 240 3.40 27.23 6.54
CA GLY A 240 3.79 28.24 5.56
C GLY A 240 2.77 29.38 5.46
N THR A 241 1.48 29.06 5.34
CA THR A 241 0.41 30.09 5.30
C THR A 241 0.39 30.91 6.59
N PHE A 242 0.61 30.28 7.75
CA PHE A 242 0.75 30.98 9.02
C PHE A 242 1.95 31.95 9.01
N ILE A 243 3.13 31.54 8.53
CA ILE A 243 4.31 32.41 8.44
C ILE A 243 4.00 33.63 7.56
N THR A 244 3.43 33.41 6.39
CA THR A 244 3.04 34.50 5.48
C THR A 244 2.02 35.44 6.13
N ALA A 245 1.01 34.91 6.80
CA ALA A 245 0.01 35.71 7.50
C ALA A 245 0.62 36.52 8.65
N ALA A 246 1.56 35.94 9.41
CA ALA A 246 2.25 36.64 10.48
C ALA A 246 3.11 37.80 9.96
N VAL A 247 3.83 37.60 8.84
CA VAL A 247 4.57 38.68 8.17
C VAL A 247 3.62 39.77 7.68
N ALA A 248 2.53 39.38 7.00
CA ALA A 248 1.55 40.32 6.47
C ALA A 248 0.95 41.22 7.56
N VAL A 249 0.55 40.61 8.69
CA VAL A 249 0.00 41.34 9.83
C VAL A 249 1.01 42.35 10.40
N VAL A 250 2.27 41.95 10.60
CA VAL A 250 3.31 42.86 11.13
C VAL A 250 3.57 44.02 10.17
N SER A 251 3.58 43.76 8.86
CA SER A 251 3.81 44.76 7.81
C SER A 251 2.66 45.78 7.68
N THR A 252 1.42 45.38 8.01
CA THR A 252 0.26 46.30 7.98
C THR A 252 0.13 47.22 9.19
N VAL A 253 0.90 46.99 10.26
CA VAL A 253 0.78 47.72 11.54
C VAL A 253 1.81 48.85 11.67
N ARG A 254 2.84 48.89 10.82
CA ARG A 254 3.90 49.91 10.85
C ARG A 254 3.77 50.84 9.65
N GLU A 255 3.93 52.15 9.86
CA GLU A 255 4.00 53.10 8.75
C GLU A 255 5.36 53.00 8.02
N PRO A 256 5.39 53.05 6.67
CA PRO A 256 4.24 53.10 5.76
C PRO A 256 3.49 51.75 5.69
N PHE A 257 2.15 51.78 5.58
CA PHE A 257 1.33 50.56 5.63
C PHE A 257 1.56 49.67 4.40
N HIS A 258 2.39 48.65 4.58
CA HIS A 258 2.81 47.76 3.50
C HIS A 258 1.81 46.64 3.27
N SER A 259 1.59 46.36 1.99
CA SER A 259 0.74 45.30 1.51
C SER A 259 1.43 44.57 0.35
N PRO A 260 1.03 43.35 -0.02
CA PRO A 260 1.63 42.63 -1.13
C PRO A 260 1.17 43.17 -2.48
N PHE A 261 0.46 44.29 -2.55
CA PHE A 261 0.13 44.98 -3.80
C PHE A 261 0.58 46.45 -3.82
N GLY A 262 1.17 46.94 -2.72
CA GLY A 262 1.65 48.32 -2.63
C GLY A 262 1.70 48.86 -1.21
N THR A 263 1.99 50.15 -1.09
CA THR A 263 1.91 50.92 0.16
C THR A 263 0.68 51.78 0.18
N PHE A 264 -0.08 51.76 1.27
CA PHE A 264 -1.31 52.54 1.40
C PHE A 264 -1.15 53.70 2.37
N ALA A 265 -1.87 54.80 2.11
CA ALA A 265 -1.91 55.96 3.00
C ALA A 265 -2.83 55.73 4.21
N ARG A 266 -3.82 54.83 4.07
CA ARG A 266 -4.75 54.46 5.14
C ARG A 266 -4.55 53.00 5.52
N PRO A 267 -4.52 52.66 6.81
CA PRO A 267 -4.35 51.28 7.26
C PRO A 267 -5.52 50.38 6.82
N ALA A 268 -6.74 50.92 6.74
CA ALA A 268 -7.93 50.15 6.34
C ALA A 268 -7.80 49.54 4.93
N ASP A 269 -7.20 50.28 3.98
CA ASP A 269 -7.05 49.81 2.59
C ASP A 269 -6.02 48.67 2.51
N ALA A 270 -4.92 48.77 3.27
CA ALA A 270 -3.92 47.70 3.38
C ALA A 270 -4.48 46.43 4.03
N ILE A 271 -5.43 46.56 4.95
CA ILE A 271 -6.06 45.41 5.63
C ILE A 271 -6.86 44.55 4.66
N PHE A 272 -7.76 45.16 3.89
CA PHE A 272 -8.59 44.42 2.93
C PHE A 272 -7.73 43.72 1.89
N ASP A 273 -6.67 44.39 1.44
CA ASP A 273 -5.70 43.86 0.49
C ASP A 273 -4.94 42.65 1.07
N VAL A 274 -4.47 42.74 2.33
CA VAL A 274 -3.85 41.61 3.05
C VAL A 274 -4.83 40.47 3.31
N GLN A 275 -6.10 40.75 3.60
CA GLN A 275 -7.12 39.71 3.80
C GLN A 275 -7.36 38.92 2.50
N GLY A 276 -7.50 39.62 1.37
CA GLY A 276 -7.63 38.99 0.06
C GLY A 276 -6.39 38.16 -0.30
N PHE A 277 -5.20 38.70 -0.05
CA PHE A 277 -3.94 37.99 -0.26
C PHE A 277 -3.81 36.74 0.61
N ALA A 278 -4.08 36.85 1.90
CA ALA A 278 -4.00 35.73 2.84
C ALA A 278 -5.01 34.62 2.48
N LEU A 279 -6.20 34.99 2.00
CA LEU A 279 -7.16 34.03 1.44
C LEU A 279 -6.59 33.33 0.21
N ALA A 280 -5.94 34.05 -0.72
CA ALA A 280 -5.30 33.45 -1.89
C ALA A 280 -4.16 32.49 -1.49
N CYS A 281 -3.32 32.87 -0.51
CA CYS A 281 -2.28 32.01 0.05
C CYS A 281 -2.86 30.74 0.68
N LEU A 282 -3.92 30.88 1.48
CA LEU A 282 -4.63 29.77 2.11
C LEU A 282 -5.20 28.81 1.06
N LEU A 283 -5.95 29.33 0.09
CA LEU A 283 -6.57 28.50 -0.96
C LEU A 283 -5.50 27.78 -1.78
N THR A 284 -4.44 28.47 -2.20
CA THR A 284 -3.36 27.89 -3.01
C THR A 284 -2.64 26.78 -2.25
N SER A 285 -2.22 27.04 -1.01
CA SER A 285 -1.47 26.06 -0.21
C SER A 285 -2.33 24.86 0.17
N TYR A 286 -3.61 25.08 0.48
CA TYR A 286 -4.53 24.02 0.89
C TYR A 286 -5.01 23.17 -0.29
N LEU A 287 -5.27 23.76 -1.46
CA LEU A 287 -5.57 23.02 -2.69
C LEU A 287 -4.40 22.13 -3.08
N MET A 288 -3.17 22.65 -3.05
CA MET A 288 -1.98 21.86 -3.32
C MET A 288 -1.82 20.71 -2.31
N ALA A 289 -2.05 20.97 -1.02
CA ALA A 289 -2.03 19.94 0.00
C ALA A 289 -3.10 18.86 -0.22
N ALA A 290 -4.29 19.24 -0.68
CA ALA A 290 -5.38 18.33 -1.03
C ALA A 290 -5.00 17.41 -2.19
N VAL A 291 -4.48 17.98 -3.28
CA VAL A 291 -4.03 17.22 -4.46
C VAL A 291 -2.94 16.23 -4.09
N LEU A 292 -1.91 16.65 -3.34
CA LEU A 292 -0.84 15.74 -2.91
C LEU A 292 -1.33 14.65 -1.96
N ALA A 293 -2.27 14.96 -1.08
CA ALA A 293 -2.86 13.99 -0.19
C ALA A 293 -3.66 12.93 -0.95
N ASP A 294 -4.41 13.34 -1.97
CA ASP A 294 -5.19 12.44 -2.81
C ASP A 294 -4.29 11.56 -3.68
N GLY A 295 -3.27 12.14 -4.32
CA GLY A 295 -2.26 11.38 -5.08
C GLY A 295 -1.55 10.33 -4.23
N ARG A 296 -1.19 10.65 -2.98
CA ARG A 296 -0.60 9.65 -2.05
C ARG A 296 -1.57 8.53 -1.68
N ARG A 297 -2.86 8.83 -1.52
CA ARG A 297 -3.88 7.80 -1.25
C ARG A 297 -4.06 6.89 -2.45
N TYR A 298 -4.17 7.46 -3.64
CA TYR A 298 -4.29 6.71 -4.88
C TYR A 298 -3.10 5.77 -5.08
N LEU A 299 -1.87 6.27 -4.93
CA LEU A 299 -0.66 5.46 -5.03
C LEU A 299 -0.62 4.33 -3.98
N ALA A 300 -1.10 4.57 -2.76
CA ALA A 300 -1.18 3.54 -1.73
C ALA A 300 -2.26 2.47 -2.04
N GLN A 301 -3.37 2.86 -2.66
CA GLN A 301 -4.40 1.90 -3.10
C GLN A 301 -3.91 1.05 -4.27
N VAL A 302 -3.22 1.67 -5.24
CA VAL A 302 -2.64 0.97 -6.39
C VAL A 302 -1.59 -0.04 -5.94
N SER A 303 -0.68 0.34 -5.04
CA SER A 303 0.36 -0.58 -4.54
C SER A 303 -0.22 -1.75 -3.74
N ALA A 304 -1.24 -1.49 -2.90
CA ALA A 304 -1.94 -2.56 -2.18
C ALA A 304 -2.65 -3.53 -3.14
N SER A 305 -3.27 -3.00 -4.21
CA SER A 305 -3.94 -3.82 -5.22
C SER A 305 -2.96 -4.68 -6.01
N HIS A 306 -1.82 -4.11 -6.41
CA HIS A 306 -0.76 -4.84 -7.11
C HIS A 306 -0.20 -5.98 -6.25
N HIS A 307 0.07 -5.74 -4.96
CA HIS A 307 0.55 -6.78 -4.04
C HIS A 307 -0.45 -7.94 -3.91
N LYS A 308 -1.75 -7.63 -3.86
CA LYS A 308 -2.80 -8.64 -3.82
C LYS A 308 -2.88 -9.44 -5.12
N GLN A 309 -2.68 -8.80 -6.28
CA GLN A 309 -2.64 -9.48 -7.57
C GLN A 309 -1.46 -10.45 -7.67
N THR A 310 -0.26 -10.04 -7.22
CA THR A 310 0.92 -10.91 -7.22
C THR A 310 0.72 -12.13 -6.32
N GLU A 311 0.16 -11.96 -5.12
CA GLU A 311 -0.13 -13.06 -4.21
C GLU A 311 -1.14 -14.07 -4.80
N LEU A 312 -2.19 -13.57 -5.47
CA LEU A 312 -3.16 -14.43 -6.15
C LEU A 312 -2.54 -15.20 -7.32
N ALA A 313 -1.68 -14.55 -8.11
CA ALA A 313 -0.98 -15.18 -9.22
C ALA A 313 -0.07 -16.33 -8.74
N GLU A 314 0.69 -16.12 -7.66
CA GLU A 314 1.53 -17.15 -7.05
C GLU A 314 0.70 -18.35 -6.55
N ARG A 315 -0.44 -18.10 -5.89
CA ARG A 315 -1.34 -19.16 -5.43
C ARG A 315 -1.92 -19.96 -6.59
N LEU A 316 -2.37 -19.30 -7.65
CA LEU A 316 -2.89 -19.96 -8.85
C LEU A 316 -1.80 -20.81 -9.52
N TRP A 317 -0.57 -20.30 -9.59
CA TRP A 317 0.54 -21.05 -10.16
C TRP A 317 0.87 -22.31 -9.33
N ALA A 318 0.93 -22.19 -8.00
CA ALA A 318 1.16 -23.32 -7.11
C ALA A 318 0.04 -24.38 -7.21
N ALA A 319 -1.22 -23.96 -7.16
CA ALA A 319 -2.36 -24.86 -7.30
C ALA A 319 -2.39 -25.56 -8.67
N ASN A 320 -2.06 -24.86 -9.75
CA ASN A 320 -1.99 -25.45 -11.08
C ASN A 320 -0.85 -26.49 -11.17
N LYS A 321 0.30 -26.20 -10.55
CA LYS A 321 1.43 -27.14 -10.47
C LYS A 321 1.05 -28.43 -9.72
N GLU A 322 0.36 -28.30 -8.60
CA GLU A 322 -0.12 -29.45 -7.81
C GLU A 322 -1.17 -30.27 -8.57
N LEU A 323 -2.16 -29.60 -9.20
CA LEU A 323 -3.15 -30.27 -10.04
C LEU A 323 -2.50 -31.02 -11.21
N LYS A 324 -1.47 -30.45 -11.84
CA LYS A 324 -0.72 -31.13 -12.90
C LYS A 324 0.00 -32.38 -12.38
N ALA A 325 0.64 -32.30 -11.21
CA ALA A 325 1.29 -33.46 -10.59
C ALA A 325 0.28 -34.59 -10.32
N LEU A 326 -0.86 -34.27 -9.68
CA LEU A 326 -1.93 -35.24 -9.40
C LEU A 326 -2.54 -35.84 -10.67
N ALA A 327 -2.62 -35.08 -11.77
CA ALA A 327 -3.23 -35.54 -13.01
C ALA A 327 -2.30 -36.43 -13.86
N LEU A 328 -0.98 -36.29 -13.73
CA LEU A 328 0.01 -36.88 -14.65
C LEU A 328 1.00 -37.86 -14.00
N GLN A 329 1.03 -37.97 -12.67
CA GLN A 329 1.90 -38.89 -11.95
C GLN A 329 1.13 -40.03 -11.29
N ASP A 330 1.80 -41.16 -11.10
CA ASP A 330 1.33 -42.28 -10.28
C ASP A 330 1.59 -41.97 -8.80
N ALA A 331 0.56 -42.12 -7.95
CA ALA A 331 0.62 -41.71 -6.56
C ALA A 331 1.57 -42.55 -5.70
N LEU A 332 1.85 -43.80 -6.09
CA LEU A 332 2.75 -44.70 -5.34
C LEU A 332 4.21 -44.46 -5.74
N THR A 333 4.49 -44.47 -7.04
CA THR A 333 5.89 -44.49 -7.52
C THR A 333 6.43 -43.11 -7.90
N GLY A 334 5.57 -42.09 -8.06
CA GLY A 334 5.95 -40.75 -8.52
C GLY A 334 6.31 -40.68 -10.02
N LEU A 335 6.33 -41.81 -10.72
CA LEU A 335 6.53 -41.88 -12.17
C LEU A 335 5.34 -41.27 -12.92
N ALA A 336 5.47 -41.10 -14.24
CA ALA A 336 4.32 -40.76 -15.07
C ALA A 336 3.22 -41.83 -14.91
N ASN A 337 1.96 -41.43 -14.90
CA ASN A 337 0.85 -42.39 -14.93
C ASN A 337 0.56 -42.81 -16.39
N ARG A 338 -0.32 -43.80 -16.56
CA ARG A 338 -0.75 -44.28 -17.88
C ARG A 338 -1.24 -43.17 -18.81
N ARG A 339 -1.96 -42.15 -18.30
CA ARG A 339 -2.46 -41.04 -19.13
C ARG A 339 -1.30 -40.23 -19.71
N HIS A 340 -0.32 -39.89 -18.87
CA HIS A 340 0.86 -39.17 -19.31
C HIS A 340 1.69 -40.02 -20.29
N PHE A 341 1.90 -41.30 -20.01
CA PHE A 341 2.60 -42.22 -20.91
C PHE A 341 2.01 -42.23 -22.32
N VAL A 342 0.69 -42.43 -22.45
CA VAL A 342 0.02 -42.48 -23.75
C VAL A 342 0.20 -41.15 -24.50
N ALA A 343 0.03 -40.02 -23.81
CA ALA A 343 0.24 -38.71 -24.41
C ALA A 343 1.69 -38.49 -24.87
N SER A 344 2.68 -38.92 -24.08
CA SER A 344 4.11 -38.87 -24.44
C SER A 344 4.42 -39.76 -25.62
N LEU A 345 3.86 -40.97 -25.68
CA LEU A 345 4.03 -41.89 -26.80
C LEU A 345 3.43 -41.33 -28.10
N ASP A 346 2.21 -40.82 -28.02
CA ASP A 346 1.54 -40.16 -29.15
C ASP A 346 2.33 -38.96 -29.66
N HIS A 347 2.90 -38.16 -28.76
CA HIS A 347 3.76 -37.04 -29.12
C HIS A 347 5.07 -37.52 -29.77
N ALA A 348 5.76 -38.48 -29.17
CA ALA A 348 7.00 -39.04 -29.70
C ALA A 348 6.81 -39.62 -31.11
N MET A 349 5.72 -40.37 -31.33
CA MET A 349 5.39 -40.93 -32.65
C MET A 349 5.13 -39.85 -33.71
N ARG A 350 4.42 -38.77 -33.35
CA ARG A 350 4.20 -37.63 -34.26
C ARG A 350 5.51 -36.92 -34.61
N THR A 351 6.34 -36.66 -33.62
CA THR A 351 7.66 -36.02 -33.82
C THR A 351 8.56 -36.90 -34.69
N ALA A 352 8.63 -38.20 -34.41
CA ALA A 352 9.44 -39.14 -35.17
C ALA A 352 9.00 -39.31 -36.62
N TRP A 353 7.69 -39.17 -36.91
CA TRP A 353 7.19 -39.15 -38.28
C TRP A 353 7.67 -37.91 -39.05
N VAL A 354 7.67 -36.73 -38.41
CA VAL A 354 8.15 -35.49 -39.02
C VAL A 354 9.66 -35.53 -39.22
N ASP A 355 10.40 -35.94 -38.19
CA ASP A 355 11.86 -35.89 -38.14
C ASP A 355 12.52 -37.12 -38.77
N ARG A 356 11.72 -38.12 -39.19
CA ARG A 356 12.16 -39.42 -39.71
C ARG A 356 13.09 -40.17 -38.76
N THR A 357 12.84 -40.04 -37.46
CA THR A 357 13.56 -40.74 -36.40
C THR A 357 12.79 -41.99 -35.95
N ALA A 358 13.40 -42.80 -35.08
CA ALA A 358 12.77 -43.99 -34.52
C ALA A 358 12.20 -43.71 -33.13
N VAL A 359 11.15 -44.43 -32.74
CA VAL A 359 10.63 -44.46 -31.37
C VAL A 359 10.68 -45.89 -30.86
N ALA A 360 11.23 -46.09 -29.67
CA ALA A 360 11.18 -47.37 -28.98
C ALA A 360 10.24 -47.31 -27.77
N VAL A 361 9.53 -48.41 -27.53
CA VAL A 361 8.75 -48.66 -26.32
C VAL A 361 9.32 -49.88 -25.63
N ILE A 362 9.61 -49.72 -24.33
CA ILE A 362 9.98 -50.82 -23.44
C ILE A 362 8.79 -51.06 -22.51
N PHE A 363 8.20 -52.25 -22.55
CA PHE A 363 7.13 -52.67 -21.67
C PHE A 363 7.66 -53.68 -20.64
N ILE A 364 7.35 -53.47 -19.37
CA ILE A 364 8.01 -54.12 -18.25
C ILE A 364 6.95 -54.62 -17.27
N ASP A 365 7.11 -55.84 -16.79
CA ASP A 365 6.25 -56.41 -15.76
C ASP A 365 7.09 -57.10 -14.68
N VAL A 366 6.73 -56.90 -13.41
CA VAL A 366 7.43 -57.52 -12.28
C VAL A 366 7.02 -58.98 -12.14
N ASP A 367 8.00 -59.86 -12.27
CA ASP A 367 7.77 -61.29 -12.31
C ASP A 367 7.21 -61.83 -10.98
N TRP A 368 6.14 -62.61 -11.08
CA TRP A 368 5.49 -63.28 -9.95
C TRP A 368 4.97 -62.33 -8.86
N PHE A 369 4.72 -61.06 -9.18
CA PHE A 369 4.38 -60.04 -8.19
C PHE A 369 3.12 -60.33 -7.35
N LYS A 370 2.09 -60.97 -7.94
CA LYS A 370 0.94 -61.45 -7.16
C LYS A 370 1.36 -62.40 -6.03
N ARG A 371 2.27 -63.36 -6.30
CA ARG A 371 2.80 -64.28 -5.28
C ARG A 371 3.66 -63.55 -4.25
N PHE A 372 4.35 -62.50 -4.67
CA PHE A 372 5.09 -61.63 -3.76
C PHE A 372 4.13 -60.98 -2.76
N ASN A 373 3.05 -60.35 -3.25
CA ASN A 373 2.03 -59.72 -2.39
C ASN A 373 1.33 -60.72 -1.48
N ASP A 374 0.92 -61.87 -2.00
CA ASP A 374 0.24 -62.92 -1.22
C ASP A 374 1.11 -63.42 -0.05
N ARG A 375 2.44 -63.36 -0.18
CA ARG A 375 3.40 -63.81 0.85
C ARG A 375 3.86 -62.72 1.79
N TYR A 376 4.17 -61.54 1.27
CA TYR A 376 4.84 -60.47 2.03
C TYR A 376 3.92 -59.32 2.42
N GLY A 377 2.66 -59.35 1.95
CA GLY A 377 1.68 -58.29 2.16
C GLY A 377 1.86 -57.13 1.17
N HIS A 378 0.77 -56.39 0.96
CA HIS A 378 0.74 -55.27 0.01
C HIS A 378 1.73 -54.16 0.35
N GLU A 379 1.98 -53.87 1.63
CA GLU A 379 2.96 -52.83 2.03
C GLU A 379 4.38 -53.13 1.52
N ARG A 380 4.81 -54.39 1.61
CA ARG A 380 6.12 -54.81 1.08
C ARG A 380 6.12 -54.83 -0.44
N GLY A 381 4.99 -55.16 -1.05
CA GLY A 381 4.77 -55.04 -2.50
C GLY A 381 4.95 -53.61 -2.98
N ASP A 382 4.30 -52.66 -2.33
CA ASP A 382 4.37 -51.24 -2.64
C ASP A 382 5.81 -50.72 -2.52
N ALA A 383 6.53 -51.10 -1.45
CA ALA A 383 7.95 -50.77 -1.31
C ALA A 383 8.82 -51.37 -2.44
N ALA A 384 8.52 -52.59 -2.89
CA ALA A 384 9.22 -53.22 -4.02
C ALA A 384 8.93 -52.48 -5.34
N LEU A 385 7.69 -52.05 -5.58
CA LEU A 385 7.34 -51.24 -6.76
C LEU A 385 8.03 -49.88 -6.76
N CYS A 386 8.15 -49.22 -5.60
CA CYS A 386 8.93 -47.99 -5.48
C CYS A 386 10.42 -48.22 -5.76
N ALA A 387 11.00 -49.33 -5.28
CA ALA A 387 12.40 -49.67 -5.56
C ALA A 387 12.63 -49.98 -7.05
N VAL A 388 11.69 -50.69 -7.69
CA VAL A 388 11.70 -50.93 -9.14
C VAL A 388 11.61 -49.61 -9.91
N ALA A 389 10.70 -48.72 -9.54
CA ALA A 389 10.55 -47.40 -10.17
C ALA A 389 11.85 -46.58 -10.12
N THR A 390 12.51 -46.54 -8.97
CA THR A 390 13.82 -45.89 -8.81
C THR A 390 14.87 -46.55 -9.69
N ALA A 391 14.96 -47.88 -9.70
CA ALA A 391 15.93 -48.60 -10.52
C ALA A 391 15.75 -48.37 -12.03
N LEU A 392 14.50 -48.26 -12.51
CA LEU A 392 14.19 -47.93 -13.91
C LEU A 392 14.59 -46.49 -14.26
N THR A 393 14.39 -45.55 -13.34
CA THR A 393 14.80 -44.14 -13.52
C THR A 393 16.33 -44.01 -13.52
N ASP A 394 17.00 -44.75 -12.64
CA ASP A 394 18.46 -44.79 -12.56
C ASP A 394 19.10 -45.48 -13.77
N ALA A 395 18.42 -46.45 -14.38
CA ALA A 395 18.85 -47.09 -15.63
C ALA A 395 18.96 -46.05 -16.76
N LEU A 396 17.97 -45.16 -16.87
CA LEU A 396 17.96 -44.07 -17.83
C LEU A 396 19.05 -43.02 -17.58
N THR A 397 19.28 -42.69 -16.31
CA THR A 397 20.15 -41.56 -15.95
C THR A 397 21.64 -41.91 -16.02
N ASN A 398 22.02 -43.17 -15.78
CA ASN A 398 23.43 -43.55 -15.54
C ASN A 398 24.12 -44.30 -16.68
N GLU A 399 23.41 -44.95 -17.61
CA GLU A 399 24.04 -45.69 -18.72
C GLU A 399 24.19 -44.89 -20.01
N LEU A 400 23.57 -43.72 -20.06
CA LEU A 400 23.59 -42.84 -21.21
C LEU A 400 24.70 -41.78 -21.01
N THR A 401 25.97 -42.18 -21.14
CA THR A 401 27.17 -41.38 -20.82
C THR A 401 27.71 -40.48 -21.94
N ASP A 402 27.17 -40.55 -23.16
CA ASP A 402 27.52 -39.63 -24.26
C ASP A 402 26.57 -38.41 -24.34
N ALA A 403 26.99 -37.33 -25.02
CA ALA A 403 26.19 -36.11 -25.17
C ALA A 403 24.81 -36.35 -25.81
N PHE A 404 24.72 -37.31 -26.75
CA PHE A 404 23.46 -37.76 -27.37
C PHE A 404 22.55 -38.49 -26.37
N ALA A 405 23.16 -39.11 -25.37
CA ALA A 405 22.53 -39.95 -24.39
C ALA A 405 21.92 -39.11 -23.24
N THR A 406 22.50 -37.95 -22.92
CA THR A 406 21.91 -36.96 -21.98
C THR A 406 20.62 -36.36 -22.52
N ASP A 407 20.57 -36.11 -23.83
CA ASP A 407 19.39 -35.57 -24.53
C ASP A 407 18.27 -36.62 -24.64
N LEU A 408 18.63 -37.88 -24.94
CA LEU A 408 17.69 -39.01 -24.93
C LEU A 408 17.07 -39.23 -23.53
N ALA A 409 17.87 -39.19 -22.47
CA ALA A 409 17.40 -39.33 -21.10
C ALA A 409 16.42 -38.22 -20.68
N GLN A 410 16.60 -36.98 -21.17
CA GLN A 410 15.71 -35.86 -20.90
C GLN A 410 14.35 -35.97 -21.62
N ARG A 411 14.32 -36.67 -22.76
CA ARG A 411 13.12 -36.85 -23.58
C ARG A 411 12.38 -38.16 -23.29
N ALA A 412 13.03 -39.11 -22.63
CA ALA A 412 12.43 -40.38 -22.24
C ALA A 412 11.34 -40.18 -21.17
N THR A 413 10.28 -40.99 -21.23
CA THR A 413 9.22 -41.01 -20.22
C THR A 413 9.12 -42.39 -19.58
N VAL A 414 9.41 -42.49 -18.28
CA VAL A 414 9.14 -43.70 -17.46
C VAL A 414 7.78 -43.55 -16.81
N ALA A 415 6.95 -44.58 -16.94
CA ALA A 415 5.61 -44.59 -16.41
C ALA A 415 5.25 -45.91 -15.72
N ARG A 416 4.34 -45.82 -14.75
CA ARG A 416 3.60 -46.99 -14.25
C ARG A 416 2.26 -47.05 -14.99
N ILE A 417 2.02 -48.16 -15.69
CA ILE A 417 0.83 -48.36 -16.51
C ILE A 417 -0.36 -48.80 -15.63
N GLY A 418 -0.08 -49.61 -14.61
CA GLY A 418 -1.05 -50.07 -13.62
C GLY A 418 -0.54 -51.33 -12.92
N GLY A 419 -0.91 -51.54 -11.65
CA GLY A 419 -0.47 -52.72 -10.91
C GLY A 419 1.06 -52.83 -10.84
N GLU A 420 1.60 -53.91 -11.39
CA GLU A 420 3.02 -54.23 -11.50
C GLU A 420 3.65 -53.89 -12.87
N GLU A 421 2.91 -53.21 -13.75
CA GLU A 421 3.33 -52.90 -15.12
C GLU A 421 3.94 -51.51 -15.20
N PHE A 422 5.11 -51.43 -15.84
CA PHE A 422 5.85 -50.21 -16.15
C PHE A 422 6.10 -50.12 -17.65
N ALA A 423 6.29 -48.90 -18.14
CA ALA A 423 6.70 -48.71 -19.52
C ALA A 423 7.61 -47.49 -19.68
N ILE A 424 8.46 -47.54 -20.69
CA ILE A 424 9.38 -46.47 -21.05
C ILE A 424 9.15 -46.12 -22.52
N VAL A 425 8.94 -44.83 -22.81
CA VAL A 425 9.02 -44.29 -24.18
C VAL A 425 10.39 -43.70 -24.37
N LEU A 426 11.06 -44.08 -25.47
CA LEU A 426 12.35 -43.54 -25.90
C LEU A 426 12.19 -42.89 -27.28
N PRO A 427 12.09 -41.55 -27.35
CA PRO A 427 12.09 -40.83 -28.62
C PRO A 427 13.50 -40.82 -29.23
N ASP A 428 13.62 -40.93 -30.55
CA ASP A 428 14.91 -40.92 -31.26
C ASP A 428 15.89 -42.02 -30.80
N ALA A 429 15.33 -43.20 -30.50
CA ALA A 429 16.11 -44.36 -30.05
C ALA A 429 16.07 -45.49 -31.08
N ASP A 430 17.24 -46.04 -31.36
CA ASP A 430 17.41 -47.24 -32.15
C ASP A 430 17.30 -48.52 -31.30
N GLU A 431 17.36 -49.67 -31.97
CA GLU A 431 17.20 -50.98 -31.33
C GLU A 431 18.32 -51.27 -30.34
N ALA A 432 19.55 -50.85 -30.66
CA ALA A 432 20.70 -51.02 -29.79
C ALA A 432 20.51 -50.27 -28.48
N SER A 433 20.14 -48.99 -28.55
CA SER A 433 19.91 -48.13 -27.37
C SER A 433 18.76 -48.65 -26.50
N ALA A 434 17.65 -49.05 -27.12
CA ALA A 434 16.50 -49.60 -26.41
C ALA A 434 16.82 -50.94 -25.73
N THR A 435 17.58 -51.81 -26.40
CA THR A 435 17.98 -53.12 -25.85
C THR A 435 19.02 -52.97 -24.74
N GLN A 436 19.94 -52.01 -24.88
CA GLN A 436 20.91 -51.68 -23.83
C GLN A 436 20.18 -51.20 -22.56
N LEU A 437 19.24 -50.26 -22.68
CA LEU A 437 18.47 -49.79 -21.54
C LEU A 437 17.64 -50.92 -20.89
N ALA A 438 17.03 -51.79 -21.70
CA ALA A 438 16.32 -52.97 -21.20
C ALA A 438 17.25 -53.92 -20.42
N GLY A 439 18.47 -54.13 -20.92
CA GLY A 439 19.52 -54.89 -20.23
C GLY A 439 19.94 -54.25 -18.91
N SER A 440 20.10 -52.92 -18.88
CA SER A 440 20.39 -52.15 -17.67
C SER A 440 19.30 -52.32 -16.62
N ALA A 441 18.04 -52.18 -17.02
CA ALA A 441 16.89 -52.33 -16.15
C ALA A 441 16.88 -53.71 -15.47
N LEU A 442 17.11 -54.78 -16.25
CA LEU A 442 17.25 -56.14 -15.73
C LEU A 442 18.39 -56.24 -14.70
N ALA A 443 19.58 -55.77 -15.06
CA ALA A 443 20.76 -55.85 -14.20
C ALA A 443 20.57 -55.08 -12.88
N ARG A 444 20.01 -53.87 -12.94
CA ARG A 444 19.75 -53.03 -11.77
C ARG A 444 18.71 -53.61 -10.85
N ILE A 445 17.62 -54.16 -11.39
CA ILE A 445 16.59 -54.80 -10.56
C ILE A 445 17.12 -56.07 -9.90
N ARG A 446 17.92 -56.88 -10.60
CA ARG A 446 18.62 -58.01 -9.98
C ARG A 446 19.53 -57.54 -8.84
N ALA A 447 20.26 -56.44 -9.04
CA ALA A 447 21.17 -55.87 -8.05
C ALA A 447 20.45 -55.38 -6.78
N LEU A 448 19.18 -54.98 -6.86
CA LEU A 448 18.38 -54.64 -5.67
C LEU A 448 18.28 -55.81 -4.66
N SER A 449 18.45 -57.06 -5.13
CA SER A 449 18.48 -58.27 -4.29
C SER A 449 17.28 -58.38 -3.34
N ILE A 450 16.10 -57.91 -3.77
CA ILE A 450 14.87 -57.98 -2.98
C ILE A 450 14.41 -59.44 -2.95
N ALA A 451 14.46 -60.07 -1.78
CA ALA A 451 14.12 -61.48 -1.60
C ALA A 451 12.67 -61.78 -2.00
N HIS A 452 12.50 -62.78 -2.87
CA HIS A 452 11.22 -63.32 -3.31
C HIS A 452 11.26 -64.86 -3.33
N GLU A 453 10.97 -65.50 -2.20
CA GLU A 453 11.01 -66.97 -2.06
C GLU A 453 9.99 -67.70 -2.93
N GLY A 454 8.89 -67.03 -3.29
CA GLY A 454 7.83 -67.54 -4.16
C GLY A 454 8.17 -67.51 -5.66
N SER A 455 9.32 -66.92 -6.02
CA SER A 455 9.88 -66.92 -7.37
C SER A 455 10.97 -68.00 -7.50
N PRO A 456 11.04 -68.72 -8.65
CA PRO A 456 12.17 -69.59 -8.97
C PRO A 456 13.53 -68.88 -8.93
N HIS A 457 13.56 -67.57 -9.14
CA HIS A 457 14.78 -66.75 -9.14
C HIS A 457 15.22 -66.32 -7.73
N ARG A 458 14.46 -66.65 -6.68
CA ARG A 458 14.67 -66.27 -5.27
C ARG A 458 14.66 -64.76 -4.96
N ASN A 459 14.76 -63.90 -5.98
CA ASN A 459 14.71 -62.45 -5.90
C ASN A 459 13.62 -61.90 -6.84
N VAL A 460 13.25 -60.64 -6.65
CA VAL A 460 12.41 -59.89 -7.60
C VAL A 460 13.16 -59.72 -8.93
N THR A 461 12.49 -60.06 -10.03
CA THR A 461 12.99 -59.91 -11.41
C THR A 461 11.91 -59.25 -12.27
N ILE A 462 12.26 -58.85 -13.49
CA ILE A 462 11.29 -58.31 -14.46
C ILE A 462 11.35 -59.07 -15.79
N SER A 463 10.21 -59.14 -16.46
CA SER A 463 10.13 -59.51 -17.87
C SER A 463 10.00 -58.25 -18.72
N VAL A 464 10.81 -58.14 -19.77
CA VAL A 464 10.92 -56.93 -20.59
C VAL A 464 10.61 -57.23 -22.05
N GLY A 465 9.76 -56.43 -22.65
CA GLY A 465 9.45 -56.43 -24.07
C GLY A 465 9.86 -55.11 -24.72
N VAL A 466 10.59 -55.18 -25.82
CA VAL A 466 11.01 -54.00 -26.60
C VAL A 466 10.37 -54.05 -27.98
N ALA A 467 9.79 -52.94 -28.41
CA ALA A 467 9.34 -52.75 -29.78
C ALA A 467 9.79 -51.39 -30.32
N LEU A 468 10.03 -51.32 -31.62
CA LEU A 468 10.48 -50.12 -32.32
C LEU A 468 9.56 -49.78 -33.48
N SER A 469 9.39 -48.49 -33.74
CA SER A 469 8.78 -47.95 -34.96
C SER A 469 9.75 -47.01 -35.66
N ARG A 470 10.04 -47.27 -36.94
CA ARG A 470 10.96 -46.45 -37.77
C ARG A 470 10.24 -45.32 -38.54
N GLY A 471 9.28 -44.64 -37.90
CA GLY A 471 8.59 -43.49 -38.51
C GLY A 471 7.63 -43.83 -39.66
N LYS A 472 7.17 -45.08 -39.79
CA LYS A 472 6.11 -45.45 -40.74
C LYS A 472 4.74 -45.03 -40.21
N ALA A 473 3.98 -44.28 -41.01
CA ALA A 473 2.70 -43.67 -40.62
C ALA A 473 1.58 -44.67 -40.25
N GLU A 474 1.66 -45.94 -40.67
CA GLU A 474 0.55 -46.90 -40.57
C GLU A 474 0.41 -47.61 -39.22
N ALA A 475 1.47 -47.68 -38.40
CA ALA A 475 1.43 -48.32 -37.09
C ALA A 475 1.45 -47.26 -35.97
N GLY A 476 0.27 -46.74 -35.60
CA GLY A 476 0.13 -45.73 -34.54
C GLY A 476 0.61 -46.19 -33.16
N ALA A 477 0.66 -45.28 -32.18
CA ALA A 477 1.14 -45.51 -30.81
C ALA A 477 0.58 -46.78 -30.14
N SER A 478 -0.72 -47.07 -30.34
CA SER A 478 -1.36 -48.27 -29.80
C SER A 478 -0.79 -49.57 -30.37
N ALA A 479 -0.39 -49.60 -31.65
CA ALA A 479 0.18 -50.79 -32.27
C ALA A 479 1.61 -51.05 -31.79
N LEU A 480 2.40 -49.99 -31.62
CA LEU A 480 3.74 -50.07 -31.04
C LEU A 480 3.70 -50.58 -29.59
N LEU A 481 2.77 -50.05 -28.79
CA LEU A 481 2.57 -50.51 -27.41
C LEU A 481 2.14 -51.97 -27.35
N ALA A 482 1.20 -52.39 -28.21
CA ALA A 482 0.74 -53.78 -28.28
C ALA A 482 1.87 -54.76 -28.68
N ARG A 483 2.79 -54.33 -29.54
CA ARG A 483 4.00 -55.12 -29.88
C ARG A 483 4.96 -55.24 -28.70
N ALA A 484 5.19 -54.15 -27.96
CA ALA A 484 6.05 -54.19 -26.78
C ALA A 484 5.44 -55.12 -25.70
N ASP A 485 4.12 -55.08 -25.50
CA ASP A 485 3.40 -55.99 -24.61
C ASP A 485 3.52 -57.46 -25.05
N ALA A 486 3.31 -57.74 -26.35
CA ALA A 486 3.50 -59.09 -26.90
C ALA A 486 4.93 -59.61 -26.72
N ALA A 487 5.94 -58.73 -26.84
CA ALA A 487 7.34 -59.06 -26.58
C ALA A 487 7.57 -59.40 -25.09
N MET A 488 7.00 -58.63 -24.17
CA MET A 488 7.08 -58.88 -22.72
C MET A 488 6.39 -60.20 -22.37
N TYR A 489 5.24 -60.49 -22.97
CA TYR A 489 4.54 -61.75 -22.79
C TYR A 489 5.36 -62.95 -23.29
N ARG A 490 6.08 -62.79 -24.40
CA ARG A 490 7.04 -63.79 -24.88
C ARG A 490 8.19 -63.98 -23.90
N ALA A 491 8.75 -62.91 -23.32
CA ALA A 491 9.76 -62.99 -22.27
C ALA A 491 9.26 -63.81 -21.05
N LYS A 492 8.01 -63.61 -20.63
CA LYS A 492 7.38 -64.39 -19.55
C LYS A 492 7.29 -65.89 -19.88
N ARG A 493 6.93 -66.22 -21.13
CA ARG A 493 6.81 -67.62 -21.60
C ARG A 493 8.16 -68.32 -21.74
N GLU A 494 9.19 -67.59 -22.13
CA GLU A 494 10.53 -68.15 -22.34
C GLU A 494 11.31 -68.34 -21.04
N GLY A 495 10.73 -68.00 -19.89
CA GLY A 495 11.30 -68.27 -18.57
C GLY A 495 11.53 -67.05 -17.69
N ARG A 496 10.97 -65.87 -18.06
CA ARG A 496 11.06 -64.62 -17.29
C ARG A 496 12.51 -64.11 -17.14
N ASP A 497 12.69 -63.04 -16.37
CA ASP A 497 13.98 -62.42 -16.06
C ASP A 497 14.84 -62.16 -17.32
N ARG A 498 14.21 -61.61 -18.36
CA ARG A 498 14.84 -61.42 -19.67
C ARG A 498 14.17 -60.31 -20.48
N CYS A 499 14.86 -59.92 -21.53
CA CYS A 499 14.35 -59.03 -22.57
C CYS A 499 14.05 -59.83 -23.83
N VAL A 500 12.94 -59.52 -24.49
CA VAL A 500 12.62 -59.96 -25.85
C VAL A 500 12.35 -58.72 -26.70
N VAL A 501 12.93 -58.69 -27.90
CA VAL A 501 12.73 -57.62 -28.88
C VAL A 501 11.84 -58.15 -30.00
N LEU A 502 10.82 -57.38 -30.38
CA LEU A 502 10.04 -57.62 -31.60
C LEU A 502 10.30 -56.50 -32.61
N ALA A 503 11.07 -56.82 -33.64
CA ALA A 503 11.33 -55.92 -34.76
C ALA A 503 10.05 -55.59 -35.54
N ASP A 504 10.10 -54.49 -36.31
CA ASP A 504 9.04 -53.99 -37.21
C ASP A 504 8.71 -54.99 -38.33
#